data_AF-A0A1D1YCV9-F1
#
_entry.id   AF-A0A1D1YCV9-F1
#
_cell.length_a   1.000
_cell.length_b   1.000
_cell.length_c   1.000
_cell.angle_alpha   90.00
_cell.angle_beta   90.00
_cell.angle_gamma   90.00
#
_symmetry.space_group_name_H-M   'P 1'
#
loop_
_entity.id
_entity.type
_entity.pdbx_description
1 polymer ?
#
loop_
_entity_poly.entity_id
_entity_poly.type
_entity_poly.pdbx_seq_one_letter_code
_entity_poly.pdbx_strand_id
1 'polypeptide(L)'
;MNKKYFIILLVFFFVMHIKKTHGCHPTGGGCSDRSNYKCGAQVTDANLLPNSILNMTVQSPDYDDNLGTSAIGHFTMHIDNHGGSYRFLTDPIWVNGCHCSECEKIPLQYTSQWTFDLPTPPKGTWFDIWISVYWGCLTDGTRAITCNSEDIHYRGYVK
;
A
#
# COMPACT_ATOMS: atom_id res chain seq x y z
N MET A 1 -23.39 32.54 25.21
CA MET A 1 -23.49 31.33 24.35
C MET A 1 -24.16 30.23 25.15
N ASN A 2 -25.32 29.74 24.69
CA ASN A 2 -26.22 28.92 25.49
C ASN A 2 -25.66 27.49 25.59
N LYS A 3 -25.32 27.01 26.81
CA LYS A 3 -24.55 25.77 27.07
C LYS A 3 -25.07 24.55 26.27
N LYS A 4 -26.38 24.50 25.98
CA LYS A 4 -26.99 23.44 25.17
C LYS A 4 -26.50 23.40 23.72
N TYR A 5 -26.28 24.56 23.10
CA TYR A 5 -25.81 24.63 21.70
C TYR A 5 -24.33 24.27 21.56
N PHE A 6 -23.51 24.60 22.56
CA PHE A 6 -22.10 24.22 22.56
C PHE A 6 -21.91 22.70 22.61
N ILE A 7 -22.70 22.00 23.43
CA ILE A 7 -22.67 20.53 23.53
C ILE A 7 -23.12 19.88 22.21
N ILE A 8 -24.20 20.37 21.59
CA ILE A 8 -24.70 19.84 20.31
C ILE A 8 -23.65 20.00 19.20
N LEU A 9 -22.97 21.15 19.14
CA LEU A 9 -21.92 21.40 18.15
C LEU A 9 -20.72 20.47 18.33
N LEU A 10 -20.34 20.22 19.59
CA LEU A 10 -19.23 19.33 19.95
C LEU A 10 -19.56 17.87 19.58
N VAL A 11 -20.78 17.41 19.86
CA VAL A 11 -21.24 16.07 19.46
C VAL A 11 -21.29 15.93 17.94
N PHE A 12 -21.74 16.96 17.20
CA PHE A 12 -21.69 16.94 15.73
C PHE A 12 -20.27 16.90 15.18
N PHE A 13 -19.33 17.64 15.78
CA PHE A 13 -17.90 17.58 15.43
C PHE A 13 -17.31 16.20 15.68
N PHE A 14 -17.63 15.57 16.82
CA PHE A 14 -17.20 14.20 17.10
C PHE A 14 -17.83 13.20 16.12
N VAL A 15 -19.12 13.33 15.77
CA VAL A 15 -19.79 12.43 14.82
C VAL A 15 -19.30 12.62 13.38
N MET A 16 -18.99 13.84 12.95
CA MET A 16 -18.43 14.12 11.62
C MET A 16 -16.95 13.70 11.50
N HIS A 17 -16.20 13.70 12.59
CA HIS A 17 -14.80 13.25 12.62
C HIS A 17 -14.63 11.76 12.97
N ILE A 18 -15.71 11.07 13.36
CA ILE A 18 -15.77 9.61 13.25
C ILE A 18 -15.94 9.29 11.77
N LYS A 19 -14.83 9.35 11.00
CA LYS A 19 -14.69 8.47 9.83
C LYS A 19 -15.08 7.09 10.33
N LYS A 20 -16.10 6.47 9.72
CA LYS A 20 -16.54 5.11 10.07
C LYS A 20 -15.30 4.24 10.30
N THR A 21 -15.01 3.89 11.55
CA THR A 21 -13.96 2.94 11.95
C THR A 21 -14.34 1.48 11.62
N HIS A 22 -15.28 1.32 10.69
CA HIS A 22 -15.73 0.08 10.08
C HIS A 22 -15.51 0.18 8.57
N GLY A 23 -14.37 0.78 8.20
CA GLY A 23 -13.97 1.01 6.83
C GLY A 23 -13.41 -0.28 6.26
N CYS A 24 -13.77 -0.57 5.01
CA CYS A 24 -13.16 -1.66 4.29
C CYS A 24 -11.70 -1.28 3.99
N HIS A 25 -10.81 -1.87 4.77
CA HIS A 25 -9.38 -1.79 4.57
C HIS A 25 -8.84 -3.22 4.46
N PRO A 26 -7.86 -3.45 3.57
CA PRO A 26 -7.14 -4.71 3.54
C PRO A 26 -6.41 -4.89 4.87
N THR A 27 -6.49 -6.10 5.40
CA THR A 27 -5.74 -6.53 6.58
C THR A 27 -4.91 -7.73 6.20
N GLY A 28 -3.62 -7.67 6.50
CA GLY A 28 -2.66 -8.70 6.12
C GLY A 28 -2.50 -9.75 7.21
N GLY A 29 -2.80 -11.00 6.88
CA GLY A 29 -2.17 -12.14 7.53
C GLY A 29 -0.80 -12.35 6.88
N GLY A 30 0.27 -12.26 7.66
CA GLY A 30 1.62 -12.52 7.16
C GLY A 30 1.67 -13.83 6.38
N CYS A 31 2.32 -13.82 5.21
CA CYS A 31 2.37 -14.98 4.35
C CYS A 31 3.08 -16.15 5.06
N SER A 32 2.53 -17.34 4.89
CA SER A 32 3.18 -18.60 5.22
C SER A 32 2.96 -19.54 4.05
N ASP A 33 4.02 -20.14 3.51
CA ASP A 33 3.90 -21.12 2.44
C ASP A 33 2.99 -22.27 2.92
N ARG A 34 1.80 -22.34 2.34
CA ARG A 34 0.79 -23.37 2.61
C ARG A 34 0.35 -23.97 1.29
N SER A 35 -0.32 -25.12 1.32
CA SER A 35 -0.68 -25.88 0.12
C SER A 35 -1.41 -25.07 -0.97
N ASN A 36 -2.07 -23.97 -0.61
CA ASN A 36 -2.93 -23.20 -1.51
C ASN A 36 -2.41 -21.78 -1.82
N TYR A 37 -1.29 -21.34 -1.21
CA TYR A 37 -0.73 -20.01 -1.41
C TYR A 37 0.78 -20.03 -1.24
N LYS A 38 1.51 -19.30 -2.10
CA LYS A 38 2.96 -19.14 -2.02
C LYS A 38 3.33 -17.75 -1.51
N CYS A 39 4.46 -17.65 -0.83
CA CYS A 39 5.13 -16.37 -0.58
C CYS A 39 6.12 -16.05 -1.71
N GLY A 40 6.73 -14.87 -1.68
CA GLY A 40 7.64 -14.40 -2.72
C GLY A 40 7.08 -13.22 -3.53
N ALA A 41 6.31 -12.35 -2.88
CA ALA A 41 6.02 -11.04 -3.45
C ALA A 41 7.34 -10.31 -3.74
N GLN A 42 7.34 -9.43 -4.74
CA GLN A 42 8.57 -8.73 -5.13
C GLN A 42 8.30 -7.41 -5.84
N VAL A 43 9.27 -6.50 -5.76
CA VAL A 43 9.39 -5.36 -6.66
C VAL A 43 10.17 -5.83 -7.89
N THR A 44 9.52 -5.90 -9.05
CA THR A 44 10.14 -6.45 -10.28
C THR A 44 10.87 -5.40 -11.10
N ASP A 45 10.43 -4.14 -11.02
CA ASP A 45 11.13 -2.99 -11.57
C ASP A 45 10.87 -1.78 -10.68
N ALA A 46 11.90 -0.97 -10.46
CA ALA A 46 11.75 0.34 -9.87
C ALA A 46 12.79 1.29 -10.47
N ASN A 47 12.32 2.47 -10.83
CA ASN A 47 13.15 3.55 -11.34
C ASN A 47 12.74 4.87 -10.69
N LEU A 48 13.72 5.56 -10.12
CA LEU A 48 13.54 6.87 -9.56
C LEU A 48 13.91 7.92 -10.60
N LEU A 49 12.89 8.53 -11.20
CA LEU A 49 12.98 9.54 -12.25
C LEU A 49 13.29 10.92 -11.66
N PRO A 50 13.68 11.91 -12.50
CA PRO A 50 13.86 13.30 -12.06
C PRO A 50 12.63 13.84 -11.31
N ASN A 51 12.86 14.79 -10.39
CA ASN A 51 11.84 15.32 -9.47
C ASN A 51 11.25 14.27 -8.52
N SER A 52 12.06 13.25 -8.18
CA SER A 52 11.71 12.24 -7.18
C SER A 52 10.39 11.51 -7.50
N ILE A 53 10.20 11.19 -8.78
CA ILE A 53 9.08 10.38 -9.24
C ILE A 53 9.54 8.93 -9.26
N LEU A 54 9.01 8.11 -8.35
CA LEU A 54 9.24 6.67 -8.36
C LEU A 54 8.25 6.00 -9.31
N ASN A 55 8.76 5.38 -10.37
CA ASN A 55 8.02 4.43 -11.19
C ASN A 55 8.35 3.02 -10.70
N MET A 56 7.37 2.28 -10.21
CA MET A 56 7.58 0.97 -9.58
C MET A 56 6.53 -0.02 -10.03
N THR A 57 6.96 -1.26 -10.26
CA THR A 57 6.11 -2.43 -10.49
C THR A 57 6.28 -3.42 -9.35
N VAL A 58 5.18 -3.77 -8.70
CA VAL A 58 5.11 -4.82 -7.68
C VAL A 58 4.37 -6.03 -8.22
N GLN A 59 4.77 -7.21 -7.77
CA GLN A 59 4.20 -8.48 -8.18
C GLN A 59 3.87 -9.33 -6.96
N SER A 60 2.67 -9.88 -6.96
CA SER A 60 2.26 -10.93 -6.02
C SER A 60 2.89 -12.29 -6.38
N PRO A 61 3.01 -13.23 -5.43
CA PRO A 61 3.61 -14.55 -5.69
C PRO A 61 2.66 -15.53 -6.39
N ASP A 62 1.37 -15.23 -6.45
CA ASP A 62 0.34 -16.18 -6.85
C ASP A 62 -0.20 -15.90 -8.25
N TYR A 63 -0.21 -16.94 -9.09
CA TYR A 63 -0.56 -16.87 -10.50
C TYR A 63 -2.01 -17.28 -10.77
N ASP A 64 -2.72 -17.76 -9.75
CA ASP A 64 -4.11 -18.16 -9.90
C ASP A 64 -5.03 -16.94 -10.01
N ASP A 65 -6.12 -17.09 -10.77
CA ASP A 65 -7.10 -16.03 -10.99
C ASP A 65 -7.61 -15.46 -9.66
N ASN A 66 -7.69 -14.13 -9.57
CA ASN A 66 -8.10 -13.34 -8.39
C ASN A 66 -7.07 -13.27 -7.24
N LEU A 67 -5.87 -13.82 -7.41
CA LEU A 67 -4.81 -13.75 -6.40
C LEU A 67 -3.66 -12.79 -6.76
N GLY A 68 -3.89 -11.92 -7.74
CA GLY A 68 -2.95 -10.86 -8.10
C GLY A 68 -2.79 -9.76 -7.04
N THR A 69 -1.92 -8.79 -7.30
CA THR A 69 -1.63 -7.68 -6.37
C THR A 69 -2.90 -6.85 -6.17
N SER A 70 -3.48 -6.94 -4.97
CA SER A 70 -4.78 -6.37 -4.63
C SER A 70 -4.64 -5.07 -3.86
N ALA A 71 -3.63 -4.95 -2.99
CA ALA A 71 -3.33 -3.73 -2.26
C ALA A 71 -1.84 -3.59 -1.98
N ILE A 72 -1.43 -2.38 -1.60
CA ILE A 72 -0.07 -2.05 -1.17
C ILE A 72 -0.10 -1.16 0.07
N GLY A 73 0.86 -1.32 0.98
CA GLY A 73 0.87 -0.63 2.26
C GLY A 73 2.26 -0.48 2.87
N HIS A 74 2.30 0.14 4.05
CA HIS A 74 3.50 0.36 4.88
C HIS A 74 4.76 0.72 4.10
N PHE A 75 4.65 1.66 3.18
CA PHE A 75 5.74 2.03 2.30
C PHE A 75 6.76 2.93 2.99
N THR A 76 8.04 2.64 2.74
CA THR A 76 9.16 3.51 3.05
C THR A 76 10.11 3.53 1.86
N MET A 77 10.60 4.71 1.51
CA MET A 77 11.69 4.89 0.56
C MET A 77 12.83 5.66 1.22
N HIS A 78 14.06 5.25 0.98
CA HIS A 78 15.25 5.99 1.38
C HIS A 78 16.15 6.19 0.16
N ILE A 79 16.71 7.39 0.03
CA ILE A 79 17.66 7.73 -1.03
C ILE A 79 18.98 8.10 -0.35
N ASP A 80 20.06 7.43 -0.76
CA ASP A 80 21.40 7.65 -0.24
C ASP A 80 21.90 9.09 -0.49
N ASN A 81 23.05 9.43 0.09
CA ASN A 81 23.79 10.67 -0.19
C ASN A 81 22.97 11.97 0.03
N HIS A 82 22.16 11.99 1.10
CA HIS A 82 21.28 13.11 1.46
C HIS A 82 20.07 13.31 0.53
N GLY A 83 19.69 12.30 -0.26
CA GLY A 83 18.47 12.33 -1.08
C GLY A 83 17.16 12.29 -0.25
N GLY A 84 17.27 11.92 1.03
CA GLY A 84 16.16 11.98 2.00
C GLY A 84 15.40 10.66 2.11
N SER A 85 14.25 10.71 2.77
CA SER A 85 13.38 9.55 2.96
C SER A 85 11.93 9.94 2.97
N TYR A 86 11.08 9.06 2.46
CA TYR A 86 9.63 9.20 2.53
C TYR A 86 9.02 7.96 3.17
N ARG A 87 7.99 8.14 3.99
CA ARG A 87 7.30 7.03 4.66
C ARG A 87 5.82 7.33 4.77
N PHE A 88 4.98 6.34 4.46
CA PHE A 88 3.59 6.35 4.87
C PHE A 88 3.24 5.03 5.56
N LEU A 89 2.64 5.15 6.75
CA LEU A 89 2.10 4.05 7.53
C LEU A 89 0.60 4.28 7.71
N THR A 90 -0.12 4.24 6.59
CA THR A 90 -1.58 4.35 6.58
C THR A 90 -2.20 2.98 6.34
N ASP A 91 -3.53 2.92 6.41
CA ASP A 91 -4.28 1.78 5.87
C ASP A 91 -3.78 1.47 4.45
N PRO A 92 -3.62 0.19 4.08
CA PRO A 92 -3.11 -0.13 2.76
C PRO A 92 -4.10 0.32 1.68
N ILE A 93 -3.54 0.70 0.54
CA ILE A 93 -4.25 1.29 -0.60
C ILE A 93 -4.62 0.16 -1.55
N TRP A 94 -5.90 0.03 -1.86
CA TRP A 94 -6.36 -0.88 -2.91
C TRP A 94 -5.82 -0.47 -4.28
N VAL A 95 -5.41 -1.45 -5.07
CA VAL A 95 -4.86 -1.26 -6.41
C VAL A 95 -5.51 -2.22 -7.40
N ASN A 96 -5.17 -2.11 -8.69
CA ASN A 96 -5.65 -3.03 -9.72
C ASN A 96 -7.19 -3.17 -9.81
N GLY A 97 -7.92 -2.12 -9.40
CA GLY A 97 -9.38 -2.11 -9.42
C GLY A 97 -10.04 -2.97 -8.33
N CYS A 98 -9.27 -3.50 -7.38
CA CYS A 98 -9.83 -4.19 -6.21
C CYS A 98 -10.45 -3.17 -5.24
N HIS A 99 -11.52 -3.57 -4.56
CA HIS A 99 -12.10 -2.91 -3.39
C HIS A 99 -13.01 -3.89 -2.63
N CYS A 100 -13.81 -3.35 -1.73
CA CYS A 100 -14.52 -4.06 -0.68
C CYS A 100 -15.39 -5.25 -1.09
N SER A 101 -15.97 -5.17 -2.27
CA SER A 101 -16.94 -6.13 -2.79
C SER A 101 -16.55 -6.65 -4.16
N GLU A 102 -15.45 -6.17 -4.71
CA GLU A 102 -15.03 -6.45 -6.07
C GLU A 102 -13.51 -6.62 -6.04
N CYS A 103 -13.07 -7.87 -6.07
CA CYS A 103 -11.65 -8.20 -6.15
C CYS A 103 -11.47 -9.44 -7.02
N GLU A 104 -12.07 -9.37 -8.22
CA GLU A 104 -12.05 -10.44 -9.20
C GLU A 104 -11.16 -10.06 -10.38
N LYS A 105 -10.48 -11.04 -10.94
CA LYS A 105 -9.58 -10.99 -12.09
C LYS A 105 -8.45 -9.98 -11.90
N ILE A 106 -7.87 -9.98 -10.71
CA ILE A 106 -6.80 -9.06 -10.33
C ILE A 106 -5.51 -9.43 -11.08
N PRO A 107 -4.90 -8.49 -11.83
CA PRO A 107 -3.59 -8.69 -12.44
C PRO A 107 -2.52 -9.04 -11.42
N LEU A 108 -1.63 -9.94 -11.82
CA LEU A 108 -0.47 -10.36 -11.01
C LEU A 108 0.42 -9.18 -10.59
N GLN A 109 0.57 -8.21 -11.50
CA GLN A 109 1.42 -7.03 -11.33
C GLN A 109 0.60 -5.76 -11.14
N TYR A 110 1.15 -4.81 -10.39
CA TYR A 110 0.65 -3.44 -10.32
C TYR A 110 1.82 -2.48 -10.57
N THR A 111 1.63 -1.56 -11.51
CA THR A 111 2.61 -0.51 -11.83
C THR A 111 2.05 0.85 -11.44
N SER A 112 2.85 1.65 -10.74
CA SER A 112 2.48 2.98 -10.29
C SER A 112 3.60 3.98 -10.38
N GLN A 113 3.22 5.25 -10.50
CA GLN A 113 4.13 6.39 -10.41
C GLN A 113 3.78 7.27 -9.22
N TRP A 114 4.72 7.46 -8.30
CA TRP A 114 4.54 8.24 -7.08
C TRP A 114 5.53 9.40 -7.06
N THR A 115 5.01 10.61 -6.91
CA THR A 115 5.84 11.81 -6.76
C THR A 115 6.08 12.09 -5.29
N PHE A 116 7.34 12.29 -4.92
CA PHE A 116 7.72 12.68 -3.57
C PHE A 116 8.34 14.07 -3.56
N ASP A 117 8.09 14.82 -2.50
CA ASP A 117 8.74 16.11 -2.26
C ASP A 117 10.13 15.89 -1.66
N LEU A 118 11.03 15.29 -2.45
CA LEU A 118 12.41 14.99 -2.10
C LEU A 118 13.36 15.63 -3.12
N PRO A 119 14.59 16.01 -2.73
CA PRO A 119 15.61 16.49 -3.66
C PRO A 119 15.83 15.50 -4.80
N THR A 120 15.95 15.99 -6.04
CA THR A 120 16.25 15.14 -7.19
C THR A 120 17.62 14.49 -7.01
N PRO A 121 17.69 13.15 -6.93
CA PRO A 121 18.97 12.48 -6.71
C PRO A 121 19.82 12.42 -7.99
N PRO A 122 21.16 12.51 -7.87
CA PRO A 122 22.05 12.30 -9.00
C PRO A 122 21.92 10.89 -9.59
N LYS A 123 22.19 10.75 -10.90
CA LYS A 123 22.35 9.45 -11.55
C LYS A 123 23.41 8.59 -10.83
N GLY A 124 23.13 7.31 -10.67
CA GLY A 124 23.95 6.36 -9.91
C GLY A 124 23.73 6.39 -8.40
N THR A 125 22.88 7.28 -7.88
CA THR A 125 22.50 7.26 -6.45
C THR A 125 21.65 6.05 -6.16
N TRP A 126 21.97 5.35 -5.08
CA TRP A 126 21.20 4.20 -4.62
C TRP A 126 19.94 4.63 -3.86
N PHE A 127 18.91 3.80 -3.92
CA PHE A 127 17.71 3.95 -3.14
C PHE A 127 17.20 2.59 -2.67
N ASP A 128 16.52 2.61 -1.53
CA ASP A 128 15.81 1.47 -0.95
C ASP A 128 14.31 1.72 -0.98
N ILE A 129 13.55 0.64 -1.18
CA ILE A 129 12.11 0.60 -1.03
C ILE A 129 11.77 -0.54 -0.09
N TRP A 130 10.98 -0.24 0.93
CA TRP A 130 10.27 -1.22 1.75
C TRP A 130 8.77 -1.03 1.51
N ILE A 131 8.06 -2.11 1.23
CA ILE A 131 6.63 -2.05 0.90
C ILE A 131 5.96 -3.36 1.32
N SER A 132 4.74 -3.26 1.83
CA SER A 132 3.87 -4.42 2.03
C SER A 132 3.02 -4.64 0.79
N VAL A 133 3.06 -5.85 0.24
CA VAL A 133 2.22 -6.27 -0.89
C VAL A 133 1.12 -7.19 -0.37
N TYR A 134 -0.12 -6.96 -0.79
CA TYR A 134 -1.29 -7.74 -0.37
C TYR A 134 -1.96 -8.40 -1.58
N TRP A 135 -2.37 -9.65 -1.39
CA TRP A 135 -3.04 -10.44 -2.43
C TRP A 135 -3.98 -11.49 -1.81
N GLY A 136 -4.79 -12.13 -2.66
CA GLY A 136 -5.74 -13.14 -2.21
C GLY A 136 -6.71 -12.63 -1.14
N CYS A 137 -7.19 -11.41 -1.33
CA CYS A 137 -8.08 -10.73 -0.42
C CYS A 137 -9.49 -11.34 -0.51
N LEU A 138 -9.90 -12.07 0.54
CA LEU A 138 -11.21 -12.72 0.61
C LEU A 138 -12.18 -11.91 1.47
N THR A 139 -13.39 -11.70 0.96
CA THR A 139 -14.49 -11.08 1.69
C THR A 139 -15.15 -12.12 2.59
N ASP A 140 -14.98 -12.01 3.91
CA ASP A 140 -15.60 -12.91 4.88
C ASP A 140 -16.90 -12.35 5.49
N GLY A 141 -17.41 -11.24 4.94
CA GLY A 141 -18.60 -10.55 5.44
C GLY A 141 -18.36 -9.75 6.72
N THR A 142 -17.12 -9.66 7.21
CA THR A 142 -16.74 -8.81 8.35
C THR A 142 -16.09 -7.50 7.88
N ARG A 143 -15.88 -6.56 8.80
CA ARG A 143 -15.52 -5.15 8.51
C ARG A 143 -14.13 -4.96 7.89
N ALA A 144 -13.26 -5.96 7.99
CA ALA A 144 -11.90 -5.97 7.47
C ALA A 144 -11.74 -7.10 6.45
N ILE A 145 -11.04 -6.84 5.34
CA ILE A 145 -10.81 -7.86 4.30
C ILE A 145 -9.50 -8.57 4.63
N THR A 146 -9.57 -9.88 4.84
CA THR A 146 -8.38 -10.69 5.13
C THR A 146 -7.66 -10.97 3.81
N CYS A 147 -6.41 -10.52 3.73
CA CYS A 147 -5.50 -10.73 2.62
C CYS A 147 -4.27 -11.48 3.10
N ASN A 148 -3.59 -12.18 2.20
CA ASN A 148 -2.20 -12.52 2.41
C ASN A 148 -1.36 -11.25 2.26
N SER A 149 -0.27 -11.15 3.02
CA SER A 149 0.65 -10.02 2.90
C SER A 149 2.10 -10.39 3.12
N GLU A 150 3.00 -9.68 2.45
CA GLU A 150 4.44 -9.80 2.64
C GLU A 150 5.11 -8.43 2.58
N ASP A 151 6.00 -8.19 3.55
CA ASP A 151 6.84 -7.01 3.61
C ASP A 151 8.12 -7.31 2.84
N ILE A 152 8.35 -6.55 1.76
CA ILE A 152 9.45 -6.79 0.85
C ILE A 152 10.38 -5.60 0.81
N HIS A 153 11.66 -5.88 0.53
CA HIS A 153 12.71 -4.89 0.35
C HIS A 153 13.27 -4.96 -1.07
N TYR A 154 13.52 -3.80 -1.66
CA TYR A 154 14.18 -3.64 -2.94
C TYR A 154 15.26 -2.56 -2.86
N ARG A 155 16.43 -2.84 -3.44
CA ARG A 155 17.55 -1.90 -3.56
C ARG A 155 17.85 -1.68 -5.05
N GLY A 156 17.80 -0.43 -5.49
CA GLY A 156 18.09 -0.03 -6.86
C GLY A 156 18.94 1.23 -6.92
N TYR A 157 19.24 1.68 -8.14
CA TYR A 157 19.96 2.93 -8.37
C TYR A 157 19.28 3.76 -9.47
N VAL A 158 19.43 5.08 -9.39
CA VAL A 158 18.94 6.03 -10.39
C VAL A 158 19.68 5.78 -11.72
N LYS A 159 18.95 5.36 -12.75
CA LYS A 159 19.52 4.97 -14.06
C LYS A 159 20.05 6.15 -14.87
#